data_AF-A0A3D0SU38-F1
#
_entry.id   AF-A0A3D0SU38-F1
#
_cell.length_a   1.000
_cell.length_b   1.000
_cell.length_c   1.000
_cell.angle_alpha   90.00
_cell.angle_beta   90.00
_cell.angle_gamma   90.00
#
_symmetry.space_group_name_H-M   'P 1'
#
loop_
_entity.id
_entity.type
_entity.pdbx_description
1 polymer ?
#
loop_
_entity_poly.entity_id
_entity_poly.type
_entity_poly.pdbx_seq_one_letter_code
_entity_poly.pdbx_strand_id
1 'polypeptide(L)'
;AYTRGPGLIGALLVGAAIGRSLAWAWNVPAIGVHHMEGHLLAPMLEAEPPEFPFVALLVSGGHSLLVRVDRIGGYQILGESVDDAAGEAFDKTAKLLCLPYPGGPALA
;
A
#
# COMPACT_ATOMS: atom_id res chain seq x y z
N ALA A 1 -3.77 14.52 6.48
CA ALA A 1 -2.75 13.45 6.54
C ALA A 1 -2.06 13.33 5.18
N TYR A 2 -0.85 12.75 5.10
CA TYR A 2 -0.12 12.50 3.86
C TYR A 2 0.72 11.23 3.98
N THR A 3 1.03 10.56 2.86
CA THR A 3 1.92 9.38 2.88
C THR A 3 3.35 9.80 3.17
N ARG A 4 3.94 9.27 4.26
CA ARG A 4 5.34 9.52 4.64
C ARG A 4 6.31 8.53 3.99
N GLY A 5 5.84 7.35 3.63
CA GLY A 5 6.62 6.30 2.99
C GLY A 5 6.10 4.90 3.35
N PRO A 6 6.70 3.84 2.80
CA PRO A 6 7.76 3.85 1.78
C PRO A 6 7.25 4.32 0.41
N GLY A 7 8.17 4.57 -0.53
CA GLY A 7 7.87 5.01 -1.89
C GLY A 7 9.00 5.83 -2.52
N LEU A 8 8.81 6.25 -3.78
CA LEU A 8 9.76 7.10 -4.48
C LEU A 8 9.92 8.44 -3.77
N ILE A 9 11.14 8.76 -3.35
CA ILE A 9 11.44 9.95 -2.53
C ILE A 9 10.92 11.25 -3.18
N GLY A 10 11.05 11.39 -4.51
CA GLY A 10 10.55 12.57 -5.23
C GLY A 10 9.03 12.74 -5.12
N ALA A 11 8.28 11.65 -5.29
CA ALA A 11 6.82 11.68 -5.16
C ALA A 11 6.37 11.92 -3.71
N LEU A 12 7.04 11.30 -2.74
CA LEU A 12 6.77 11.49 -1.31
C LEU A 12 7.02 12.94 -0.88
N LEU A 13 8.08 13.58 -1.39
CA LEU A 13 8.39 14.98 -1.09
C LEU A 13 7.28 15.92 -1.57
N VAL A 14 6.71 15.69 -2.75
CA VAL A 14 5.58 16.48 -3.26
C VAL A 14 4.37 16.37 -2.32
N GLY A 15 3.97 15.15 -1.96
CA GLY A 15 2.84 14.91 -1.05
C GLY A 15 3.07 15.50 0.35
N ALA A 16 4.28 15.35 0.89
CA ALA A 16 4.65 15.90 2.19
C ALA A 16 4.70 17.44 2.19
N ALA A 17 5.20 18.06 1.13
CA ALA A 17 5.24 19.51 0.99
C ALA A 17 3.82 20.08 1.00
N ILE A 18 2.94 19.58 0.13
CA ILE A 18 1.54 20.04 0.05
C ILE A 18 0.82 19.78 1.38
N GLY A 19 0.88 18.55 1.91
CA GLY A 19 0.17 18.17 3.13
C GLY A 19 0.57 18.99 4.35
N ARG A 20 1.87 19.30 4.50
CA ARG A 20 2.36 20.12 5.62
C ARG A 20 2.06 21.60 5.43
N SER A 21 2.17 22.13 4.21
CA SER A 21 1.83 23.53 3.91
C SER A 21 0.35 23.83 4.16
N LEU A 22 -0.55 22.92 3.77
CA LEU A 22 -1.99 23.04 4.06
C LEU A 22 -2.27 23.01 5.57
N ALA A 23 -1.66 22.05 6.28
CA ALA A 23 -1.83 21.94 7.72
C ALA A 23 -1.33 23.19 8.46
N TRP A 24 -0.19 23.74 8.02
CA TRP A 24 0.34 25.00 8.54
C TRP A 24 -0.62 26.18 8.28
N ALA A 25 -1.12 26.33 7.05
CA ALA A 25 -2.04 27.41 6.69
C ALA A 25 -3.38 27.36 7.45
N TRP A 26 -3.88 26.15 7.74
CA TRP A 26 -5.12 25.95 8.50
C TRP A 26 -4.93 25.85 10.01
N ASN A 27 -3.70 25.96 10.52
CA ASN A 27 -3.38 25.78 11.93
C ASN A 27 -3.90 24.45 12.52
N VAL A 28 -3.70 23.36 11.78
CA VAL A 28 -4.07 21.99 12.18
C VAL A 28 -2.84 21.08 12.15
N PRO A 29 -2.82 19.96 12.90
CA PRO A 29 -1.69 19.04 12.87
C PRO A 29 -1.53 18.35 11.51
N ALA A 30 -0.27 18.17 11.08
CA ALA A 30 0.09 17.36 9.92
C ALA A 30 0.45 15.93 10.36
N ILE A 31 -0.27 14.93 9.86
CA ILE A 31 -0.03 13.51 10.19
C ILE A 31 0.57 12.80 8.97
N GLY A 32 1.79 12.26 9.14
CA GLY A 32 2.43 11.38 8.17
C GLY A 32 2.03 9.93 8.40
N VAL A 33 1.52 9.27 7.36
CA VAL A 33 0.96 7.91 7.41
C VAL A 33 1.86 6.93 6.67
N HIS A 34 2.03 5.73 7.21
CA HIS A 34 2.78 4.66 6.54
C HIS A 34 1.93 4.10 5.37
N HIS A 35 2.49 4.02 4.18
CA HIS A 35 1.79 3.63 2.96
C HIS A 35 1.09 2.26 3.12
N MET A 36 1.82 1.26 3.62
CA MET A 36 1.25 -0.08 3.82
C MET A 36 0.22 -0.14 4.95
N GLU A 37 0.33 0.74 5.96
CA GLU A 37 -0.69 0.80 7.01
C GLU A 37 -2.01 1.33 6.44
N GLY A 38 -1.94 2.30 5.52
CA GLY A 38 -3.10 2.75 4.76
C GLY A 38 -3.78 1.62 4.00
N HIS A 39 -3.01 0.74 3.35
CA HIS A 39 -3.56 -0.43 2.67
C HIS A 39 -4.16 -1.47 3.64
N LEU A 40 -3.49 -1.76 4.76
CA LEU A 40 -3.98 -2.71 5.76
C LEU A 40 -5.29 -2.28 6.40
N LEU A 41 -5.46 -0.97 6.61
CA LEU A 41 -6.64 -0.40 7.27
C LEU A 41 -7.74 0.04 6.30
N ALA A 42 -7.50 0.01 4.99
CA ALA A 42 -8.53 0.37 4.00
C ALA A 42 -9.83 -0.47 4.14
N PRO A 43 -9.78 -1.79 4.39
CA PRO A 43 -10.99 -2.59 4.62
C PRO A 43 -11.79 -2.17 5.86
N MET A 44 -11.20 -1.42 6.79
CA MET A 44 -11.91 -0.88 7.97
C MET A 44 -12.95 0.20 7.59
N LEU A 45 -12.92 0.69 6.35
CA LEU A 45 -13.86 1.70 5.84
C LEU A 45 -15.12 1.08 5.21
N GLU A 46 -15.16 -0.24 5.04
CA GLU A 46 -16.30 -0.96 4.48
C GLU A 46 -17.46 -1.05 5.48
N ALA A 47 -18.67 -1.35 4.99
CA ALA A 47 -19.87 -1.46 5.83
C ALA A 47 -19.77 -2.57 6.90
N GLU A 48 -19.04 -3.64 6.59
CA GLU A 48 -18.76 -4.78 7.47
C GLU A 48 -17.25 -4.97 7.58
N PRO A 49 -16.56 -4.18 8.43
CA PRO A 49 -15.12 -4.27 8.58
C PRO A 49 -14.72 -5.52 9.38
N PRO A 50 -13.59 -6.17 9.08
CA PRO A 50 -13.11 -7.28 9.89
C PRO A 50 -12.74 -6.83 11.31
N GLU A 51 -13.09 -7.65 12.30
CA GLU A 51 -12.66 -7.41 13.70
C GLU A 51 -11.20 -7.82 13.89
N PHE A 52 -10.51 -7.17 14.83
CA PHE A 52 -9.19 -7.60 15.25
C PHE A 52 -9.28 -8.86 16.16
N PRO A 53 -8.29 -9.77 16.11
CA PRO A 53 -7.20 -9.83 15.13
C PRO A 53 -7.67 -10.41 13.79
N PHE A 54 -7.13 -9.91 12.67
CA PHE A 54 -7.37 -10.48 11.34
C PHE A 54 -6.07 -10.72 10.58
N VAL A 55 -6.14 -11.49 9.49
CA VAL A 55 -5.04 -11.70 8.57
C VAL A 55 -5.33 -10.96 7.27
N ALA A 56 -4.36 -10.17 6.81
CA ALA A 56 -4.44 -9.43 5.56
C ALA A 56 -3.44 -10.00 4.55
N LEU A 57 -3.91 -10.16 3.31
CA LEU A 57 -3.06 -10.44 2.15
C LEU A 57 -2.96 -9.16 1.32
N LEU A 58 -1.78 -8.55 1.32
CA LEU A 58 -1.47 -7.35 0.56
C LEU A 58 -0.81 -7.75 -0.76
N VAL A 59 -1.56 -7.65 -1.86
CA VAL A 59 -1.10 -7.97 -3.20
C VAL A 59 -1.25 -6.76 -4.10
N SER A 60 -0.12 -6.28 -4.63
CA SER A 60 -0.04 -5.12 -5.53
C SER A 60 1.05 -5.35 -6.58
N GLY A 61 1.33 -4.34 -7.41
CA GLY A 61 2.46 -4.35 -8.34
C GLY A 61 3.83 -4.47 -7.65
N GLY A 62 3.97 -4.00 -6.41
CA GLY A 62 5.26 -3.98 -5.69
C GLY A 62 5.27 -4.68 -4.34
N HIS A 63 4.17 -5.31 -3.93
CA HIS A 63 4.06 -6.00 -2.64
C HIS A 63 3.31 -7.31 -2.78
N SER A 64 3.79 -8.32 -2.08
CA SER A 64 3.10 -9.58 -1.85
C SER A 64 3.38 -10.01 -0.42
N LEU A 65 2.55 -9.55 0.52
CA LEU A 65 2.76 -9.68 1.97
C LEU A 65 1.56 -10.36 2.62
N LEU A 66 1.83 -11.31 3.52
CA LEU A 66 0.85 -11.88 4.44
C LEU A 66 1.11 -11.32 5.84
N VAL A 67 0.13 -10.64 6.41
CA VAL A 67 0.30 -9.87 7.66
C VAL A 67 -0.80 -10.23 8.65
N ARG A 68 -0.43 -10.55 9.89
CA ARG A 68 -1.37 -10.59 11.02
C ARG A 68 -1.52 -9.17 11.57
N VAL A 69 -2.75 -8.73 11.71
CA VAL A 69 -3.12 -7.42 12.22
C VAL A 69 -3.82 -7.60 13.55
N ASP A 70 -3.11 -7.32 14.64
CA ASP A 70 -3.62 -7.51 16.00
C ASP A 70 -4.37 -6.26 16.52
N ARG A 71 -3.97 -5.07 16.04
CA ARG A 71 -4.58 -3.75 16.31
C ARG A 71 -3.94 -2.70 15.41
N ILE A 72 -4.46 -1.47 15.42
CA ILE A 72 -3.77 -0.33 14.80
C ILE A 72 -2.36 -0.17 15.43
N GLY A 73 -1.34 -0.15 14.59
CA GLY A 73 0.08 -0.13 14.98
C GLY A 73 0.64 -1.47 15.48
N GLY A 74 -0.17 -2.55 15.48
CA GLY A 74 0.22 -3.90 15.87
C GLY A 74 0.17 -4.86 14.69
N TYR A 75 1.26 -4.91 13.92
CA TYR A 75 1.37 -5.71 12.69
C TYR A 75 2.50 -6.71 12.80
N GLN A 76 2.25 -7.96 12.41
CA GLN A 76 3.27 -9.00 12.28
C GLN A 76 3.28 -9.54 10.85
N ILE A 77 4.41 -9.41 10.15
CA ILE A 77 4.60 -10.06 8.86
C ILE A 77 4.71 -11.58 9.10
N LEU A 78 3.82 -12.33 8.46
CA LEU A 78 3.80 -13.80 8.48
C LEU A 78 4.53 -14.37 7.26
N GLY A 79 4.58 -13.63 6.15
CA GLY A 79 5.31 -14.00 4.95
C GLY A 79 5.37 -12.86 3.94
N GLU A 80 6.37 -12.89 3.08
CA GLU A 80 6.56 -11.93 1.98
C GLU A 80 7.17 -12.64 0.77
N SER A 81 6.99 -12.06 -0.42
CA SER A 81 7.76 -12.45 -1.61
C SER A 81 9.25 -12.21 -1.35
N VAL A 82 10.07 -13.21 -1.70
CA VAL A 82 11.54 -13.10 -1.62
C VAL A 82 12.17 -12.50 -2.89
N ASP A 83 11.37 -12.33 -3.93
CA ASP A 83 11.75 -11.87 -5.26
C ASP A 83 10.70 -10.90 -5.84
N ASP A 84 9.96 -11.32 -6.87
CA ASP A 84 9.00 -10.50 -7.57
C ASP A 84 7.66 -10.51 -6.81
N ALA A 85 7.05 -9.33 -6.67
CA ALA A 85 5.65 -9.27 -6.27
C ALA A 85 4.76 -9.93 -7.32
N ALA A 86 3.60 -10.46 -6.92
CA ALA A 86 2.66 -11.10 -7.85
C ALA A 86 2.30 -10.16 -9.01
N GLY A 87 1.95 -8.90 -8.74
CA GLY A 87 1.63 -7.94 -9.81
C GLY A 87 2.79 -7.73 -10.80
N GLU A 88 4.03 -7.70 -10.31
CA GLU A 88 5.23 -7.61 -11.16
C GLU A 88 5.43 -8.87 -12.01
N ALA A 89 5.19 -10.06 -11.45
CA ALA A 89 5.26 -11.32 -12.19
C ALA A 89 4.23 -11.35 -13.34
N PHE A 90 3.02 -10.86 -13.10
CA PHE A 90 2.00 -10.69 -14.13
C PHE A 90 2.44 -9.71 -15.22
N ASP A 91 2.98 -8.55 -14.84
CA ASP A 91 3.45 -7.53 -15.78
C ASP A 91 4.62 -8.03 -16.65
N LYS A 92 5.60 -8.73 -16.06
CA LYS A 92 6.73 -9.33 -16.80
C LYS A 92 6.25 -10.43 -17.75
N THR A 93 5.32 -11.27 -17.32
CA THR A 93 4.77 -12.35 -18.16
C THR A 93 3.98 -11.79 -19.35
N ALA A 94 3.15 -10.78 -19.12
CA ALA A 94 2.41 -10.11 -20.19
C ALA A 94 3.38 -9.51 -21.24
N LYS A 95 4.46 -8.88 -20.77
CA LYS A 95 5.51 -8.33 -21.64
C LYS A 95 6.19 -9.41 -22.49
N LEU A 96 6.50 -10.58 -21.92
CA LEU A 96 7.07 -11.72 -22.66
C LEU A 96 6.11 -12.27 -23.73
N LEU A 97 4.80 -12.17 -23.49
CA LEU A 97 3.75 -12.56 -24.42
C LEU A 97 3.33 -11.45 -25.40
N CYS A 98 4.04 -10.31 -25.40
CA CYS A 98 3.72 -9.14 -26.21
C CYS A 98 2.31 -8.55 -25.96
N LEU A 99 1.83 -8.65 -24.72
CA LEU A 99 0.56 -8.07 -24.26
C LEU A 99 0.76 -6.65 -23.70
N PRO A 100 -0.29 -5.80 -23.69
CA PRO A 100 -0.21 -4.44 -23.16
C PRO A 100 -0.02 -4.39 -21.63
N TYR A 101 0.45 -3.24 -21.15
CA TYR A 101 0.56 -2.91 -19.72
C TYR A 101 -0.68 -2.12 -19.23
N PRO A 102 -1.17 -2.32 -17.99
CA PRO A 102 -0.75 -3.33 -17.01
C PRO A 102 -1.12 -4.74 -17.45
N GLY A 103 -0.24 -5.70 -17.15
CA GLY A 103 -0.32 -7.08 -17.62
C GLY A 103 -1.34 -7.93 -16.89
N GLY A 104 -1.61 -7.64 -15.61
CA GLY A 104 -2.57 -8.37 -14.77
C GLY A 104 -3.93 -8.62 -15.45
N PRO A 105 -4.66 -7.58 -15.89
CA PRO A 105 -5.96 -7.73 -16.54
C PRO A 105 -5.95 -8.51 -17.86
N ALA A 106 -4.80 -8.61 -18.55
CA ALA A 106 -4.70 -9.34 -19.81
C ALA A 106 -4.44 -10.85 -19.64
N LEU A 107 -4.07 -11.28 -18.43
CA LEU A 107 -3.70 -12.67 -18.10
C LEU A 107 -4.67 -13.38 -17.15
N ALA A 108 -5.50 -12.64 -16.42
CA ALA A 108 -6.44 -13.15 -15.41
C ALA A 108 -7.85 -13.37 -15.97
#